data_AF-A0A7Y0GJ05-F1
#
_entry.id   AF-A0A7Y0GJ05-F1
#
_cell.length_a   1.000
_cell.length_b   1.000
_cell.length_c   1.000
_cell.angle_alpha   90.00
_cell.angle_beta   90.00
_cell.angle_gamma   90.00
#
_symmetry.space_group_name_H-M   'P 1'
#
loop_
_entity.id
_entity.type
_entity.pdbx_description
1 polymer ?
#
loop_
_entity_poly.entity_id
_entity_poly.type
_entity_poly.pdbx_seq_one_letter_code
_entity_poly.pdbx_strand_id
1 'polypeptide(L)'
;MSDSSAAHPDAARQPDNPLHGVTLETIVTVLADHYGWENLGQRIAIRCFTSDPSLASSLKFLRKTPWAREKVESLYLFMLREIKRDSPPVHNFPPPRS
;
A
#
# COMPACT_ATOMS: atom_id res chain seq x y z
N MET A 1 1.90 34.11 -1.81
CA MET A 1 0.88 33.21 -2.40
C MET A 1 1.62 32.07 -3.06
N SER A 2 1.24 30.83 -2.71
CA SER A 2 1.55 29.52 -3.34
C SER A 2 3.03 29.22 -3.63
N ASP A 3 3.64 28.20 -3.05
CA ASP A 3 3.42 26.81 -3.48
C ASP A 3 3.74 25.81 -2.35
N SER A 4 2.76 24.96 -2.02
CA SER A 4 2.88 23.83 -1.10
C SER A 4 3.57 22.68 -1.82
N SER A 5 4.90 22.70 -1.87
CA SER A 5 5.68 21.55 -2.33
C SER A 5 6.15 20.76 -1.12
N ALA A 6 5.30 19.86 -0.62
CA ALA A 6 5.71 18.84 0.33
C ALA A 6 6.54 17.81 -0.44
N ALA A 7 7.85 18.04 -0.44
CA ALA A 7 8.83 17.05 -0.87
C ALA A 7 8.54 15.71 -0.18
N HIS A 8 8.46 14.65 -0.97
CA HIS A 8 8.60 13.28 -0.50
C HIS A 8 10.06 12.86 -0.73
N PRO A 9 10.97 12.96 0.25
CA PRO A 9 12.26 12.29 0.18
C PRO A 9 12.16 11.02 1.02
N ASP A 10 11.93 9.88 0.39
CA ASP A 10 12.60 8.62 0.77
C ASP A 10 12.28 7.52 -0.25
N ALA A 11 12.77 7.71 -1.47
CA ALA A 11 12.97 6.63 -2.43
C ALA A 11 14.25 5.86 -2.12
N ALA A 12 14.46 5.45 -0.85
CA ALA A 12 15.56 4.60 -0.46
C ALA A 12 15.17 3.13 -0.63
N ARG A 13 15.37 2.68 -1.87
CA ARG A 13 15.46 1.28 -2.31
C ARG A 13 16.27 0.45 -1.29
N GLN A 14 15.61 -0.42 -0.53
CA GLN A 14 16.25 -1.49 0.23
C GLN A 14 15.77 -2.84 -0.33
N PRO A 15 16.64 -3.62 -0.99
CA PRO A 15 16.36 -5.01 -1.32
C PRO A 15 16.49 -5.85 -0.04
N ASP A 16 15.73 -6.93 0.06
CA ASP A 16 15.91 -8.01 1.05
C ASP A 16 15.39 -7.79 2.48
N ASN A 17 14.08 -7.70 2.69
CA ASN A 17 13.43 -8.43 3.81
C ASN A 17 11.90 -8.59 3.64
N PRO A 18 11.38 -9.81 3.40
CA PRO A 18 9.98 -10.07 3.12
C PRO A 18 9.18 -10.26 4.43
N LEU A 19 8.23 -9.36 4.71
CA LEU A 19 7.08 -9.53 5.62
C LEU A 19 7.25 -9.47 7.16
N HIS A 20 8.37 -9.06 7.74
CA HIS A 20 8.40 -8.83 9.19
C HIS A 20 8.07 -7.38 9.59
N GLY A 21 6.90 -7.17 10.20
CA GLY A 21 6.56 -5.92 10.90
C GLY A 21 5.76 -4.90 10.12
N VAL A 22 4.93 -5.32 9.15
CA VAL A 22 4.09 -4.39 8.38
C VAL A 22 3.09 -3.71 9.32
N THR A 23 3.34 -2.45 9.63
CA THR A 23 2.45 -1.64 10.46
C THR A 23 1.31 -1.08 9.60
N LEU A 24 0.22 -0.63 10.24
CA LEU A 24 -0.85 0.07 9.54
C LEU A 24 -0.34 1.30 8.76
N GLU A 25 0.71 1.95 9.25
CA GLU A 25 1.40 3.04 8.56
C GLU A 25 2.06 2.56 7.27
N THR A 26 2.79 1.45 7.33
CA THR A 26 3.38 0.82 6.15
C THR A 26 2.32 0.45 5.13
N ILE A 27 1.20 -0.14 5.57
CA ILE A 27 0.09 -0.53 4.68
C ILE A 27 -0.44 0.69 3.92
N VAL A 28 -0.78 1.77 4.64
CA VAL A 28 -1.32 2.98 4.01
C VAL A 28 -0.29 3.63 3.08
N THR A 29 0.99 3.65 3.47
CA THR A 29 2.07 4.20 2.66
C THR A 29 2.20 3.45 1.34
N VAL A 30 2.29 2.12 1.38
CA VAL A 30 2.42 1.28 0.18
C VAL A 30 1.17 1.40 -0.71
N LEU A 31 -0.02 1.39 -0.11
CA LEU A 31 -1.26 1.55 -0.88
C LEU A 31 -1.36 2.93 -1.53
N ALA A 32 -0.93 3.99 -0.84
CA ALA A 32 -0.92 5.34 -1.37
C ALA A 32 0.11 5.49 -2.49
N ASP A 33 1.28 4.85 -2.37
CA ASP A 33 2.31 4.83 -3.41
C ASP A 33 1.84 4.05 -4.65
N HIS A 34 1.19 2.89 -4.45
CA HIS A 34 0.76 2.01 -5.54
C HIS A 34 -0.51 2.50 -6.26
N TYR A 35 -1.51 3.00 -5.53
CA TYR A 35 -2.80 3.41 -6.11
C TYR A 35 -2.99 4.92 -6.17
N GLY A 36 -2.33 5.69 -5.31
CA GLY A 36 -2.63 7.10 -5.09
C GLY A 36 -3.83 7.32 -4.17
N TRP A 37 -3.85 8.49 -3.52
CA TRP A 37 -4.88 8.88 -2.55
C TRP A 37 -6.28 8.98 -3.15
N GLU A 38 -6.40 9.45 -4.38
CA GLU A 38 -7.69 9.58 -5.06
C GLU A 38 -8.36 8.22 -5.31
N ASN A 39 -7.59 7.25 -5.84
CA ASN A 39 -8.08 5.88 -6.03
C ASN A 39 -8.42 5.20 -4.69
N LEU A 40 -7.64 5.47 -3.64
CA LEU A 40 -7.95 4.97 -2.30
C LEU A 40 -9.29 5.49 -1.79
N GLY A 41 -9.58 6.78 -1.98
CA GLY A 41 -10.86 7.39 -1.63
C GLY A 41 -12.05 6.86 -2.46
N GLN A 42 -11.81 6.45 -3.70
CA GLN A 42 -12.82 5.80 -4.53
C GLN A 42 -13.10 4.35 -4.10
N ARG A 43 -12.05 3.59 -3.75
CA ARG A 43 -12.14 2.19 -3.30
C ARG A 43 -12.69 2.06 -1.88
N ILE A 44 -12.28 2.98 -1.01
CA ILE A 44 -12.70 3.07 0.37
C ILE A 44 -13.31 4.46 0.51
N ALA A 45 -14.64 4.52 0.55
CA ALA A 45 -15.42 5.77 0.60
C ALA A 45 -15.26 6.51 1.94
N ILE A 46 -14.03 6.90 2.27
CA ILE A 46 -13.64 7.63 3.46
C ILE A 46 -13.05 8.97 3.04
N ARG A 47 -13.60 10.03 3.61
CA ARG A 47 -13.26 11.42 3.26
C ARG A 47 -11.83 11.81 3.66
N CYS A 48 -11.17 11.02 4.51
CA CYS A 48 -9.79 11.31 4.91
C CYS A 48 -8.83 11.27 3.71
N PHE A 49 -9.04 10.39 2.73
CA PHE A 49 -8.17 10.29 1.56
C PHE A 49 -8.42 11.35 0.49
N THR A 50 -9.58 12.04 0.52
CA THR A 50 -9.93 13.06 -0.47
C THR A 50 -9.84 14.49 0.07
N SER A 51 -10.00 14.68 1.37
CA SER A 51 -10.04 16.01 1.99
C SER A 51 -8.71 16.44 2.63
N ASP A 52 -7.92 15.51 3.15
CA ASP A 52 -6.62 15.76 3.76
C ASP A 52 -5.72 14.51 3.59
N PRO A 53 -5.24 14.26 2.34
CA PRO A 53 -4.48 13.06 2.01
C PRO A 53 -3.09 13.10 2.65
N SER A 54 -3.03 12.74 3.93
CA SER A 54 -1.79 12.57 4.67
C SER A 54 -1.79 11.28 5.48
N LEU A 55 -0.60 10.69 5.64
CA LEU A 55 -0.41 9.47 6.42
C LEU A 55 -0.86 9.64 7.87
N ALA A 56 -0.48 10.76 8.50
CA ALA A 56 -0.83 11.03 9.89
C ALA A 56 -2.35 11.21 10.10
N SER A 57 -3.04 11.93 9.21
CA SER A 57 -4.49 12.14 9.27
C SER A 57 -5.24 10.83 9.04
N SER A 58 -4.79 10.05 8.05
CA SER A 58 -5.30 8.71 7.77
C SER A 58 -5.15 7.76 8.96
N LEU A 59 -3.97 7.69 9.58
CA LEU A 59 -3.75 6.82 10.75
C LEU A 59 -4.59 7.23 11.95
N LYS A 60 -4.73 8.52 12.22
CA LYS A 60 -5.64 9.02 13.28
C LYS A 60 -7.08 8.60 13.00
N PHE A 61 -7.52 8.66 11.75
CA PHE A 61 -8.86 8.23 11.34
C PHE A 61 -9.05 6.71 11.48
N LEU A 62 -8.12 5.90 10.96
CA LEU A 62 -8.17 4.43 11.03
C LEU A 62 -8.03 3.88 12.46
N ARG A 63 -7.53 4.68 13.41
CA ARG A 63 -7.57 4.36 14.84
C ARG A 63 -8.95 4.58 15.46
N LYS A 64 -9.71 5.57 14.97
CA LYS A 64 -11.06 5.89 15.45
C LYS A 64 -12.16 5.07 14.75
N THR A 65 -11.86 4.53 13.58
CA THR A 65 -12.84 3.85 12.72
C THR A 65 -12.35 2.45 12.35
N PRO A 66 -12.65 1.43 13.18
CA PRO A 66 -12.13 0.06 13.00
C PRO A 66 -12.49 -0.57 11.65
N TRP A 67 -13.74 -0.44 11.21
CA TRP A 67 -14.19 -1.00 9.92
C TRP A 67 -13.41 -0.44 8.72
N ALA A 68 -12.93 0.82 8.82
CA ALA A 68 -12.15 1.44 7.76
C ALA A 68 -10.72 0.85 7.72
N ARG A 69 -10.15 0.55 8.89
CA ARG A 69 -8.87 -0.17 9.00
C ARG A 69 -8.95 -1.53 8.32
N GLU A 70 -9.99 -2.31 8.63
CA GLU A 70 -10.19 -3.64 8.05
C GLU A 70 -10.29 -3.57 6.51
N LYS A 71 -10.94 -2.52 5.97
CA LYS A 71 -11.01 -2.29 4.52
C LYS A 71 -9.64 -1.98 3.90
N VAL A 72 -8.84 -1.14 4.55
CA VAL A 72 -7.48 -0.82 4.11
C VAL A 72 -6.59 -2.07 4.12
N GLU A 73 -6.63 -2.85 5.19
CA GLU A 73 -5.89 -4.11 5.31
C GLU A 73 -6.32 -5.13 4.24
N SER A 74 -7.63 -5.26 4.01
CA SER A 74 -8.17 -6.14 2.96
C SER A 74 -7.69 -5.76 1.57
N LEU A 75 -7.63 -4.46 1.26
CA LEU A 75 -7.13 -3.95 -0.01
C LEU A 75 -5.63 -4.24 -0.20
N TYR A 76 -4.86 -4.13 0.87
CA TYR A 76 -3.43 -4.48 0.86
C TYR A 76 -3.20 -5.96 0.60
N LEU A 77 -3.96 -6.85 1.24
CA LEU A 77 -3.90 -8.29 0.97
C LEU A 77 -4.29 -8.62 -0.46
N PHE A 78 -5.28 -7.93 -1.02
CA PHE A 78 -5.67 -8.09 -2.42
C PHE A 78 -4.51 -7.71 -3.36
N MET A 79 -3.91 -6.53 -3.15
CA MET A 79 -2.75 -6.08 -3.92
C MET A 79 -1.58 -7.08 -3.85
N LEU A 80 -1.24 -7.58 -2.65
CA LEU A 80 -0.19 -8.59 -2.48
C LEU A 80 -0.47 -9.89 -3.23
N ARG A 81 -1.74 -10.33 -3.27
CA ARG A 81 -2.12 -11.53 -4.04
C ARG A 81 -1.92 -11.32 -5.53
N GLU A 82 -2.29 -10.16 -6.05
CA GLU A 82 -2.12 -9.85 -7.48
C GLU A 82 -0.63 -9.77 -7.84
N ILE A 83 0.20 -9.09 -7.04
CA ILE A 83 1.67 -9.04 -7.23
C ILE A 83 2.28 -10.45 -7.27
N LYS A 84 1.80 -11.35 -6.41
CA LYS A 84 2.27 -12.75 -6.39
C LYS A 84 1.83 -13.55 -7.62
N ARG A 85 0.68 -13.22 -8.22
CA ARG A 85 0.17 -13.90 -9.43
C ARG A 85 0.91 -13.46 -10.69
N ASP A 86 1.28 -12.18 -10.77
CA ASP A 86 2.03 -11.64 -11.91
C ASP A 86 3.52 -12.02 -11.90
N SER A 87 4.02 -12.55 -10.77
CA SER A 87 5.33 -13.21 -10.73
C SER A 87 5.19 -14.58 -11.41
N PRO A 88 5.82 -14.82 -12.59
CA PRO A 88 5.76 -16.14 -13.20
C PRO A 88 6.28 -17.18 -12.21
N PRO A 89 5.66 -18.37 -12.10
CA PRO A 89 6.27 -19.43 -11.34
C PRO A 89 7.63 -19.66 -11.97
N VAL A 90 8.70 -19.37 -11.24
CA VAL A 90 10.05 -19.75 -11.61
C VAL A 90 10.08 -21.28 -11.57
N HIS A 91 9.59 -21.88 -12.66
CA HIS A 91 9.62 -23.31 -12.87
C HIS A 91 11.07 -23.68 -13.20
N ASN A 92 11.88 -23.78 -12.15
CA ASN A 92 13.21 -24.36 -12.22
C ASN A 92 13.05 -25.89 -12.32
N PHE A 93 12.55 -26.34 -13.46
CA PHE A 93 12.37 -27.76 -13.76
C PHE A 93 13.48 -28.18 -14.72
N PRO A 94 14.44 -29.01 -14.27
CA PRO A 94 15.47 -29.52 -15.18
C PRO A 94 14.80 -30.37 -16.26
N PRO A 95 15.20 -30.24 -17.55
CA PRO A 95 14.63 -31.03 -18.61
C PRO A 95 14.92 -32.53 -18.37
N PRO A 96 13.96 -33.44 -18.64
CA PRO A 96 14.23 -34.87 -18.59
C PRO A 96 15.28 -35.21 -19.65
N ARG A 97 16.37 -35.87 -19.22
CA ARG A 97 17.43 -36.35 -20.12
C ARG A 97 16.84 -37.47 -20.98
N SER A 98 16.79 -37.26 -22.30
CA SER A 98 16.55 -38.33 -23.29
C SER A 98 17.74 -39.26 -23.41
#